data_AF-A0A382MQN0-F1
#
_entry.id   AF-A0A382MQN0-F1
#
_cell.length_a   1.000
_cell.length_b   1.000
_cell.length_c   1.000
_cell.angle_alpha   90.00
_cell.angle_beta   90.00
_cell.angle_gamma   90.00
#
_symmetry.space_group_name_H-M   'P 1'
#
loop_
_entity.id
_entity.type
_entity.pdbx_description
1 polymer ?
#
loop_
_entity_poly.entity_id
_entity_poly.type
_entity_poly.pdbx_seq_one_letter_code
_entity_poly.pdbx_strand_id
1 'polypeptide(L)'
;MTEIHITDPQPFEDDLVIEKSLRPSSMDEFIGQKDVVDSLKLYIEAAVKRNEALDHVLLFGPPGLGKTTLSNIIARELGVNVKQTSGPVLERAGDLAGVLTNLQSRDVFFVDEIHRLNSVVEEYLYSAMEDYRIEIMIDKGPSARSVQLNIEPFTLVGATTRLGNLTSPLRDRFGVVLRVDYYDPQDLFQIVTRSSEILEVEIDD
;
A
#
# COMPACT_ATOMS: atom_id res chain seq x y z
N MET A 1 22.80 -29.32 13.66
CA MET A 1 22.31 -29.18 12.27
C MET A 1 20.87 -29.62 12.31
N THR A 2 19.95 -28.66 12.29
CA THR A 2 18.51 -28.93 12.30
C THR A 2 18.16 -29.56 10.95
N GLU A 3 17.47 -30.71 10.96
CA GLU A 3 17.03 -31.36 9.74
C GLU A 3 16.11 -30.42 8.94
N ILE A 4 16.42 -30.21 7.66
CA ILE A 4 15.59 -29.41 6.76
C ILE A 4 14.33 -30.24 6.46
N HIS A 5 13.24 -29.89 7.12
CA HIS A 5 11.92 -30.45 6.82
C HIS A 5 11.35 -29.76 5.59
N ILE A 6 11.46 -30.39 4.41
CA ILE A 6 10.95 -29.89 3.13
C ILE A 6 9.42 -29.64 3.16
N THR A 7 8.72 -30.14 4.18
CA THR A 7 7.27 -29.99 4.38
C THR A 7 6.87 -28.90 5.38
N ASP A 8 7.82 -28.16 5.96
CA ASP A 8 7.50 -27.06 6.86
C ASP A 8 6.97 -25.87 6.04
N PRO A 9 5.73 -25.39 6.27
CA PRO A 9 5.19 -24.23 5.56
C PRO A 9 5.80 -22.91 6.02
N GLN A 10 6.60 -22.88 7.09
CA GLN A 10 7.29 -21.67 7.51
C GLN A 10 8.48 -21.38 6.58
N PRO A 11 8.51 -20.21 5.90
CA PRO A 11 9.64 -19.83 5.08
C PRO A 11 10.88 -19.66 5.96
N PHE A 12 12.04 -20.09 5.46
CA PHE A 12 13.32 -19.85 6.13
C PHE A 12 13.68 -18.35 6.04
N GLU A 13 14.52 -17.85 6.95
CA GLU A 13 14.93 -16.44 6.92
C GLU A 13 15.58 -16.06 5.59
N ASP A 14 16.38 -16.96 5.01
CA ASP A 14 17.02 -16.77 3.71
C ASP A 14 15.98 -16.63 2.57
N ASP A 15 14.88 -17.38 2.62
CA ASP A 15 13.79 -17.28 1.63
C ASP A 15 13.16 -15.89 1.63
N LEU A 16 12.98 -15.29 2.82
CA LEU A 16 12.40 -13.95 2.97
C LEU A 16 13.32 -12.85 2.41
N VAL A 17 14.64 -13.02 2.51
CA VAL A 17 15.61 -12.09 1.94
C VAL A 17 15.59 -12.18 0.41
N ILE A 18 15.59 -13.41 -0.12
CA ILE A 18 15.53 -13.68 -1.56
C ILE A 18 14.21 -13.17 -2.16
N GLU A 19 13.08 -13.38 -1.49
CA GLU A 19 11.78 -12.89 -1.97
C GLU A 19 11.77 -11.36 -2.11
N LYS A 20 12.43 -10.64 -1.20
CA LYS A 20 12.54 -9.17 -1.29
C LYS A 20 13.40 -8.73 -2.47
N SER A 21 14.48 -9.43 -2.80
CA SER A 21 15.33 -9.09 -3.96
C SER A 21 14.64 -9.34 -5.30
N LEU A 22 13.67 -10.27 -5.35
CA LEU A 22 12.89 -10.54 -6.56
C LEU A 22 11.88 -9.42 -6.88
N ARG A 23 11.40 -8.69 -5.89
CA ARG A 23 10.40 -7.63 -6.11
C ARG A 23 11.05 -6.44 -6.82
N PRO A 24 10.41 -5.88 -7.87
CA PRO A 24 10.92 -4.69 -8.53
C PRO A 24 11.02 -3.52 -7.56
N SER A 25 12.10 -2.77 -7.73
CA SER A 25 12.51 -1.75 -6.76
C SER A 25 12.20 -0.33 -7.24
N SER A 26 11.88 -0.16 -8.53
CA SER A 26 11.58 1.11 -9.22
C SER A 26 10.47 0.91 -10.24
N MET A 27 9.88 2.01 -10.73
CA MET A 27 8.85 1.94 -11.77
C MET A 27 9.35 1.33 -13.09
N ASP A 28 10.64 1.51 -13.40
CA ASP A 28 11.25 0.99 -14.64
C ASP A 28 11.52 -0.52 -14.58
N GLU A 29 11.64 -1.09 -13.38
CA GLU A 29 11.74 -2.53 -13.17
C GLU A 29 10.38 -3.22 -13.12
N PHE A 30 9.29 -2.46 -13.04
CA PHE A 30 7.94 -3.01 -12.94
C PHE A 30 7.46 -3.45 -14.33
N ILE A 31 7.68 -4.74 -14.63
CA ILE A 31 7.26 -5.36 -15.89
C ILE A 31 5.73 -5.35 -16.00
N GLY A 32 5.21 -5.13 -17.20
CA GLY A 32 3.78 -5.09 -17.50
C GLY A 32 3.06 -3.88 -16.89
N GLN A 33 1.72 -3.93 -16.85
CA GLN A 33 0.85 -2.89 -16.25
C GLN A 33 1.13 -1.46 -16.77
N LYS A 34 1.47 -1.32 -18.05
CA LYS A 34 1.99 -0.07 -18.62
C LYS A 34 1.12 1.14 -18.31
N ASP A 35 -0.18 1.04 -18.48
CA ASP A 35 -1.12 2.14 -18.21
C ASP A 35 -1.10 2.59 -16.74
N VAL A 36 -0.96 1.64 -15.80
CA VAL A 36 -0.86 1.91 -14.36
C VAL A 36 0.45 2.62 -14.05
N VAL A 37 1.57 2.08 -14.57
CA VAL A 37 2.91 2.63 -14.34
C VAL A 37 3.04 4.04 -14.92
N ASP A 38 2.60 4.25 -16.17
CA ASP A 38 2.65 5.55 -16.85
C ASP A 38 1.79 6.59 -16.12
N SER A 39 0.61 6.19 -15.65
CA SER A 39 -0.26 7.05 -14.83
C SER A 39 0.41 7.43 -13.51
N LEU A 40 0.97 6.46 -12.77
CA LEU A 40 1.65 6.74 -11.50
C LEU A 40 2.86 7.65 -11.69
N LYS A 41 3.68 7.43 -12.72
CA LYS A 41 4.81 8.32 -13.06
C LYS A 41 4.35 9.76 -13.25
N LEU A 42 3.26 9.98 -13.99
CA LEU A 42 2.70 11.31 -14.22
C LEU A 42 2.25 11.98 -12.90
N TYR A 43 1.49 11.27 -12.06
CA TYR A 43 0.99 11.82 -10.80
C TYR A 43 2.12 12.11 -9.81
N ILE A 44 3.09 11.20 -9.69
CA ILE A 44 4.28 11.37 -8.83
C ILE A 44 5.10 12.57 -9.29
N GLU A 45 5.40 12.68 -10.59
CA GLU A 45 6.15 13.82 -11.13
C GLU A 45 5.45 15.15 -10.81
N ALA A 46 4.12 15.19 -10.95
CA ALA A 46 3.34 16.38 -10.63
C ALA A 46 3.39 16.73 -9.13
N ALA A 47 3.28 15.75 -8.24
CA ALA A 47 3.36 15.96 -6.78
C ALA A 47 4.76 16.41 -6.34
N VAL A 48 5.82 15.80 -6.89
CA VAL A 48 7.22 16.18 -6.64
C VAL A 48 7.47 17.62 -7.08
N LYS A 49 7.00 18.03 -8.27
CA LYS A 49 7.14 19.41 -8.76
C LYS A 49 6.47 20.45 -7.85
N ARG A 50 5.36 20.08 -7.21
CA ARG A 50 4.65 20.94 -6.24
C ARG A 50 5.23 20.87 -4.84
N ASN A 51 6.11 19.90 -4.56
CA ASN A 51 6.62 19.58 -3.23
C ASN A 51 5.48 19.27 -2.23
N GLU A 52 4.46 18.55 -2.70
CA GLU A 52 3.26 18.18 -1.94
C GLU A 52 3.19 16.64 -1.76
N ALA A 53 2.26 16.19 -0.92
CA ALA A 53 1.90 14.78 -0.89
C ALA A 53 1.25 14.38 -2.22
N LEU A 54 1.37 13.11 -2.60
CA LEU A 54 0.63 12.58 -3.73
C LEU A 54 -0.84 12.46 -3.34
N ASP A 55 -1.74 12.68 -4.30
CA ASP A 55 -3.16 12.40 -4.09
C ASP A 55 -3.35 10.95 -3.66
N HIS A 56 -4.32 10.69 -2.80
CA HIS A 56 -4.56 9.34 -2.31
C HIS A 56 -4.83 8.36 -3.47
N VAL A 57 -4.15 7.20 -3.42
CA VAL A 57 -4.15 6.20 -4.49
C VAL A 57 -4.92 4.96 -4.06
N LEU A 58 -5.86 4.51 -4.89
CA LEU A 58 -6.54 3.22 -4.74
C LEU A 58 -6.08 2.27 -5.84
N LEU A 59 -5.42 1.18 -5.43
CA LEU A 59 -5.04 0.07 -6.30
C LEU A 59 -6.04 -1.07 -6.13
N PHE A 60 -6.68 -1.50 -7.22
CA PHE A 60 -7.61 -2.63 -7.15
C PHE A 60 -7.35 -3.67 -8.24
N GLY A 61 -7.62 -4.92 -7.92
CA GLY A 61 -7.47 -6.03 -8.85
C GLY A 61 -7.16 -7.34 -8.14
N PRO A 62 -7.15 -8.48 -8.86
CA PRO A 62 -6.86 -9.80 -8.30
C PRO A 62 -5.63 -9.85 -7.35
N PRO A 63 -5.62 -10.78 -6.38
CA PRO A 63 -4.46 -10.96 -5.51
C PRO A 63 -3.22 -11.39 -6.31
N GLY A 64 -2.02 -11.09 -5.80
CA GLY A 64 -0.76 -11.49 -6.43
C GLY A 64 -0.26 -10.58 -7.57
N LEU A 65 -0.99 -9.54 -7.95
CA LEU A 65 -0.62 -8.65 -9.07
C LEU A 65 0.33 -7.49 -8.68
N GLY A 66 1.04 -7.58 -7.55
CA GLY A 66 2.05 -6.57 -7.21
C GLY A 66 1.53 -5.24 -6.63
N LYS A 67 0.28 -5.15 -6.15
CA LYS A 67 -0.25 -3.93 -5.48
C LYS A 67 0.61 -3.44 -4.32
N THR A 68 1.02 -4.35 -3.44
CA THR A 68 1.95 -4.05 -2.32
C THR A 68 3.33 -3.65 -2.83
N THR A 69 3.77 -4.19 -3.96
CA THR A 69 5.05 -3.78 -4.56
C THR A 69 4.95 -2.36 -5.11
N LEU A 70 3.86 -2.02 -5.82
CA LEU A 70 3.60 -0.67 -6.32
C LEU A 70 3.56 0.37 -5.20
N SER A 71 2.96 0.08 -4.03
CA SER A 71 2.94 1.03 -2.92
C SER A 71 4.34 1.36 -2.39
N ASN A 72 5.22 0.36 -2.31
CA ASN A 72 6.62 0.57 -1.94
C ASN A 72 7.38 1.37 -3.00
N ILE A 73 7.14 1.10 -4.28
CA ILE A 73 7.75 1.86 -5.38
C ILE A 73 7.27 3.32 -5.34
N ILE A 74 5.96 3.58 -5.14
CA ILE A 74 5.41 4.95 -5.01
C ILE A 74 6.16 5.73 -3.92
N ALA A 75 6.34 5.15 -2.73
CA ALA A 75 7.05 5.82 -1.64
C ALA A 75 8.51 6.12 -1.99
N ARG A 76 9.19 5.18 -2.66
CA ARG A 76 10.57 5.35 -3.10
C ARG A 76 10.72 6.47 -4.13
N GLU A 77 9.86 6.51 -5.14
CA GLU A 77 9.87 7.54 -6.19
C GLU A 77 9.54 8.93 -5.61
N LEU A 78 8.70 8.99 -4.57
CA LEU A 78 8.41 10.22 -3.82
C LEU A 78 9.54 10.64 -2.87
N GLY A 79 10.48 9.73 -2.56
CA GLY A 79 11.57 9.95 -1.62
C GLY A 79 11.13 10.04 -0.16
N VAL A 80 10.08 9.30 0.22
CA VAL A 80 9.45 9.35 1.55
C VAL A 80 9.37 7.96 2.19
N ASN A 81 9.00 7.90 3.48
CA ASN A 81 8.82 6.61 4.13
C ASN A 81 7.48 5.98 3.74
N VAL A 82 7.40 4.66 3.89
CA VAL A 82 6.15 3.91 3.81
C VAL A 82 5.84 3.25 5.14
N LYS A 83 4.61 3.45 5.61
CA LYS A 83 4.04 2.71 6.74
C LYS A 83 2.96 1.77 6.21
N GLN A 84 3.16 0.47 6.41
CA GLN A 84 2.24 -0.56 5.93
C GLN A 84 1.40 -1.14 7.06
N THR A 85 0.12 -1.38 6.78
CA THR A 85 -0.83 -2.15 7.60
C THR A 85 -1.85 -2.85 6.70
N SER A 86 -2.83 -3.52 7.30
CA SER A 86 -4.01 -4.04 6.59
C SER A 86 -5.29 -3.60 7.28
N GLY A 87 -6.40 -3.57 6.52
CA GLY A 87 -7.72 -3.22 7.01
C GLY A 87 -8.12 -3.99 8.28
N PRO A 88 -7.97 -5.33 8.33
CA PRO A 88 -8.30 -6.12 9.52
C PRO A 88 -7.46 -5.81 10.77
N VAL A 89 -6.25 -5.27 10.61
CA VAL A 89 -5.37 -4.91 11.74
C VAL A 89 -5.85 -3.63 12.43
N LEU A 90 -6.54 -2.75 11.71
CA LEU A 90 -7.07 -1.51 12.24
C LEU A 90 -8.49 -1.75 12.82
N GLU A 91 -8.54 -2.16 14.08
CA GLU A 91 -9.80 -2.49 14.75
C GLU A 91 -10.45 -1.27 15.43
N ARG A 92 -9.65 -0.32 15.93
CA ARG A 92 -10.14 0.80 16.75
C ARG A 92 -9.56 2.13 16.29
N ALA A 93 -10.26 3.20 16.66
CA ALA A 93 -9.82 4.59 16.41
C ALA A 93 -8.38 4.84 16.88
N GLY A 94 -8.00 4.29 18.03
CA GLY A 94 -6.66 4.44 18.60
C GLY A 94 -5.56 3.78 17.75
N ASP A 95 -5.86 2.67 17.06
CA ASP A 95 -4.88 1.97 16.22
C ASP A 95 -4.54 2.82 15.00
N LEU A 96 -5.57 3.35 14.33
CA LEU A 96 -5.40 4.28 13.22
C LEU A 96 -4.69 5.56 13.67
N ALA A 97 -5.12 6.14 14.79
CA ALA A 97 -4.54 7.36 15.33
C ALA A 97 -3.06 7.21 15.61
N GLY A 98 -2.66 6.12 16.28
CA GLY A 98 -1.26 5.85 16.59
C GLY A 98 -0.39 5.71 15.33
N VAL A 99 -0.95 5.20 14.23
CA VAL A 99 -0.23 5.16 12.95
C VAL A 99 -0.14 6.56 12.35
N LEU A 100 -1.26 7.26 12.21
CA LEU A 100 -1.34 8.57 11.55
C LEU A 100 -0.48 9.63 12.26
N THR A 101 -0.46 9.66 13.59
CA THR A 101 0.35 10.65 14.34
C THR A 101 1.85 10.41 14.23
N ASN A 102 2.29 9.24 13.76
CA ASN A 102 3.69 8.91 13.56
C ASN A 102 4.16 9.13 12.11
N LEU A 103 3.25 9.47 11.19
CA LEU A 103 3.62 9.78 9.81
C LEU A 103 4.39 11.10 9.75
N GLN A 104 5.43 11.13 8.94
CA GLN A 104 6.11 12.36 8.57
C GLN A 104 5.39 13.00 7.38
N SER A 105 5.67 14.29 7.15
CA SER A 105 5.13 15.01 6.00
C SER A 105 5.44 14.27 4.69
N ARG A 106 4.40 14.05 3.90
CA ARG A 106 4.36 13.39 2.60
C ARG A 106 4.55 11.87 2.63
N ASP A 107 4.69 11.24 3.80
CA ASP A 107 4.82 9.79 3.91
C ASP A 107 3.67 9.03 3.24
N VAL A 108 3.96 7.81 2.80
CA VAL A 108 2.97 6.88 2.26
C VAL A 108 2.41 6.02 3.39
N PHE A 109 1.10 6.03 3.56
CA PHE A 109 0.37 5.11 4.43
C PHE A 109 -0.32 4.05 3.58
N PHE A 110 0.21 2.83 3.57
CA PHE A 110 -0.33 1.72 2.78
C PHE A 110 -1.25 0.84 3.62
N VAL A 111 -2.49 0.66 3.16
CA VAL A 111 -3.51 -0.21 3.79
C VAL A 111 -3.94 -1.28 2.80
N ASP A 112 -3.44 -2.51 3.00
CA ASP A 112 -3.92 -3.66 2.23
C ASP A 112 -5.29 -4.13 2.73
N GLU A 113 -6.07 -4.75 1.85
CA GLU A 113 -7.46 -5.12 2.14
C GLU A 113 -8.28 -3.98 2.76
N ILE A 114 -8.13 -2.75 2.25
CA ILE A 114 -8.75 -1.55 2.82
C ILE A 114 -10.28 -1.66 2.96
N HIS A 115 -10.92 -2.45 2.10
CA HIS A 115 -12.34 -2.78 2.15
C HIS A 115 -12.78 -3.57 3.41
N ARG A 116 -11.84 -4.03 4.24
CA ARG A 116 -12.10 -4.74 5.50
C ARG A 116 -11.97 -3.86 6.73
N LEU A 117 -11.77 -2.55 6.55
CA LEU A 117 -11.92 -1.59 7.64
C LEU A 117 -13.33 -1.68 8.22
N ASN A 118 -13.44 -1.59 9.55
CA ASN A 118 -14.75 -1.42 10.16
C ASN A 118 -15.21 0.03 10.00
N SER A 119 -16.52 0.25 10.07
CA SER A 119 -17.14 1.56 9.82
C SER A 119 -16.60 2.67 10.73
N VAL A 120 -16.28 2.34 11.99
CA VAL A 120 -15.75 3.31 12.95
C VAL A 120 -14.39 3.81 12.49
N VAL A 121 -13.48 2.91 12.12
CA VAL A 121 -12.15 3.28 11.62
C VAL A 121 -12.24 3.99 10.27
N GLU A 122 -13.15 3.56 9.41
CA GLU A 122 -13.40 4.19 8.11
C GLU A 122 -13.83 5.66 8.26
N GLU A 123 -14.70 5.98 9.22
CA GLU A 123 -15.12 7.35 9.52
C GLU A 123 -13.95 8.24 9.94
N TYR A 124 -13.05 7.75 10.79
CA TYR A 124 -11.84 8.50 11.17
C TYR A 124 -10.89 8.69 9.98
N LEU A 125 -10.80 7.69 9.11
CA LEU A 125 -9.97 7.77 7.92
C LEU A 125 -10.48 8.83 6.95
N TYR A 126 -11.80 9.06 6.84
CA TYR A 126 -12.36 10.15 6.03
C TYR A 126 -11.81 11.52 6.46
N SER A 127 -11.89 11.83 7.75
CA SER A 127 -11.41 13.11 8.28
C SER A 127 -9.89 13.25 8.11
N ALA A 128 -9.15 12.16 8.27
CA ALA A 128 -7.71 12.15 8.06
C ALA A 128 -7.33 12.44 6.59
N MET A 129 -8.10 11.91 5.64
CA MET A 129 -7.87 12.10 4.20
C MET A 129 -8.23 13.52 3.73
N GLU A 130 -9.31 14.09 4.25
CA GLU A 130 -9.83 15.39 3.78
C GLU A 130 -9.17 16.58 4.48
N ASP A 131 -9.06 16.51 5.81
CA ASP A 131 -8.70 17.67 6.64
C ASP A 131 -7.36 17.48 7.38
N TYR A 132 -6.69 16.33 7.19
CA TYR A 132 -5.50 15.93 7.94
C TYR A 132 -5.69 16.04 9.46
N ARG A 133 -6.89 15.66 9.93
CA ARG A 133 -7.29 15.75 11.34
C ARG A 133 -8.16 14.56 11.74
N ILE A 134 -8.05 14.16 12.99
CA ILE A 134 -8.94 13.17 13.60
C ILE A 134 -9.36 13.64 14.99
N GLU A 135 -10.61 13.38 15.36
CA GLU A 135 -11.18 13.78 16.64
C GLU A 135 -11.56 12.55 17.46
N ILE A 136 -10.79 12.21 18.49
CA ILE A 136 -10.95 10.95 19.23
C ILE A 136 -11.57 11.20 20.59
N MET A 137 -12.62 10.44 20.89
CA MET A 137 -13.18 10.37 22.24
C MET A 137 -12.27 9.58 23.17
N ILE A 138 -11.75 10.25 24.20
CA ILE A 138 -10.98 9.65 25.29
C ILE A 138 -11.91 9.48 26.50
N ASP A 139 -11.75 8.35 27.20
CA ASP A 139 -12.55 7.92 28.35
C ASP A 139 -14.02 7.56 28.01
N LYS A 140 -14.77 7.07 29.02
CA LYS A 140 -16.19 6.69 28.89
C LYS A 140 -17.03 7.39 29.95
N GLY A 141 -18.29 7.67 29.62
CA GLY A 141 -19.26 8.23 30.56
C GLY A 141 -19.19 9.77 30.70
N PRO A 142 -19.68 10.34 31.81
CA PRO A 142 -19.77 11.79 32.01
C PRO A 142 -18.43 12.55 31.93
N SER A 143 -17.31 11.85 32.11
CA SER A 143 -15.95 12.40 32.02
C SER A 143 -15.32 12.24 30.64
N ALA A 144 -16.03 11.67 29.67
CA ALA A 144 -15.51 11.50 28.32
C ALA A 144 -15.22 12.87 27.69
N ARG A 145 -14.05 13.00 27.10
CA ARG A 145 -13.60 14.24 26.44
C ARG A 145 -13.09 13.94 25.06
N SER A 146 -13.33 14.86 24.15
CA SER A 146 -12.80 14.79 22.80
C SER A 146 -11.40 15.40 22.73
N VAL A 147 -10.51 14.75 21.99
CA VAL A 147 -9.17 15.26 21.66
C VAL A 147 -9.00 15.28 20.15
N GLN A 148 -8.74 16.47 19.62
CA GLN A 148 -8.39 16.65 18.22
C GLN A 148 -6.88 16.46 18.03
N LEU A 149 -6.52 15.59 17.08
CA LEU A 149 -5.15 15.35 16.65
C LEU A 149 -4.97 15.94 15.25
N ASN A 150 -3.90 16.72 15.06
CA ASN A 150 -3.46 17.14 13.74
C ASN A 150 -2.52 16.08 13.18
N ILE A 151 -2.64 15.83 11.88
CA ILE A 151 -1.85 14.83 11.15
C ILE A 151 -1.04 15.60 10.09
N GLU A 152 0.17 15.12 9.82
CA GLU A 152 0.96 15.65 8.71
C GLU A 152 0.31 15.26 7.37
N PRO A 153 0.37 16.13 6.33
CA PRO A 153 -0.11 15.75 5.00
C PRO A 153 0.56 14.46 4.54
N PHE A 154 -0.20 13.46 4.12
CA PHE A 154 0.31 12.13 3.77
C PHE A 154 -0.39 11.59 2.52
N THR A 155 0.14 10.51 1.96
CA THR A 155 -0.47 9.79 0.83
C THR A 155 -1.04 8.46 1.33
N LEU A 156 -2.37 8.33 1.41
CA LEU A 156 -3.00 7.02 1.59
C LEU A 156 -2.89 6.21 0.30
N VAL A 157 -2.35 5.00 0.38
CA VAL A 157 -2.43 4.00 -0.69
C VAL A 157 -3.30 2.84 -0.21
N GLY A 158 -4.52 2.72 -0.73
CA GLY A 158 -5.42 1.62 -0.43
C GLY A 158 -5.27 0.49 -1.45
N ALA A 159 -5.26 -0.77 -0.99
CA ALA A 159 -5.35 -1.92 -1.88
C ALA A 159 -6.60 -2.77 -1.61
N THR A 160 -7.25 -3.23 -2.68
CA THR A 160 -8.40 -4.15 -2.60
C THR A 160 -8.41 -5.14 -3.76
N THR A 161 -9.13 -6.25 -3.60
CA THR A 161 -9.37 -7.19 -4.70
C THR A 161 -10.47 -6.73 -5.65
N ARG A 162 -11.48 -6.06 -5.11
CA ARG A 162 -12.65 -5.58 -5.87
C ARG A 162 -13.01 -4.17 -5.44
N LEU A 163 -13.16 -3.28 -6.42
CA LEU A 163 -13.56 -1.89 -6.19
C LEU A 163 -14.95 -1.79 -5.54
N GLY A 164 -15.87 -2.68 -5.91
CA GLY A 164 -17.25 -2.69 -5.38
C GLY A 164 -17.37 -3.07 -3.90
N ASN A 165 -16.28 -3.50 -3.24
CA ASN A 165 -16.29 -3.79 -1.81
C ASN A 165 -16.06 -2.53 -0.96
N LEU A 166 -15.60 -1.43 -1.55
CA LEU A 166 -15.47 -0.15 -0.84
C LEU A 166 -16.81 0.56 -0.78
N THR A 167 -17.04 1.27 0.32
CA THR A 167 -18.13 2.23 0.40
C THR A 167 -17.90 3.37 -0.61
N SER A 168 -18.98 3.97 -1.13
CA SER A 168 -18.84 5.14 -2.01
C SER A 168 -18.11 6.29 -1.33
N PRO A 169 -18.39 6.66 -0.04
CA PRO A 169 -17.66 7.71 0.64
C PRO A 169 -16.14 7.49 0.68
N LEU A 170 -15.67 6.27 0.96
CA LEU A 170 -14.23 5.99 0.95
C LEU A 170 -13.64 6.07 -0.45
N ARG A 171 -14.32 5.47 -1.43
CA ARG A 171 -13.86 5.44 -2.82
C ARG A 171 -13.71 6.85 -3.41
N ASP A 172 -14.68 7.72 -3.16
CA ASP A 172 -14.75 9.05 -3.77
C ASP A 172 -13.67 10.01 -3.23
N ARG A 173 -12.97 9.64 -2.15
CA ARG A 173 -11.82 10.39 -1.58
C ARG A 173 -10.47 10.01 -2.17
N PHE A 174 -10.40 8.98 -3.02
CA PHE A 174 -9.18 8.66 -3.75
C PHE A 174 -9.09 9.50 -5.01
N GLY A 175 -8.08 10.38 -5.08
CA GLY A 175 -7.81 11.19 -6.27
C GLY A 175 -7.29 10.37 -7.44
N VAL A 176 -6.65 9.23 -7.16
CA VAL A 176 -6.09 8.32 -8.17
C VAL A 176 -6.66 6.93 -7.94
N VAL A 177 -7.38 6.38 -8.93
CA VAL A 177 -7.96 5.03 -8.87
C VAL A 177 -7.46 4.21 -10.04
N LEU A 178 -6.66 3.18 -9.77
CA LEU A 178 -5.97 2.40 -10.78
C LEU A 178 -6.31 0.91 -10.64
N ARG A 179 -6.64 0.30 -11.78
CA ARG A 179 -6.90 -1.13 -11.89
C ARG A 179 -5.61 -1.84 -12.30
N VAL A 180 -5.23 -2.85 -11.54
CA VAL A 180 -4.13 -3.76 -11.88
C VAL A 180 -4.76 -5.03 -12.45
N ASP A 181 -4.52 -5.32 -13.72
CA ASP A 181 -5.12 -6.44 -14.44
C ASP A 181 -4.21 -7.67 -14.49
N TYR A 182 -4.69 -8.79 -15.00
CA TYR A 182 -3.82 -9.96 -15.20
C TYR A 182 -2.72 -9.63 -16.19
N TYR A 183 -1.54 -10.21 -15.94
CA TYR A 183 -0.41 -10.12 -16.85
C TYR A 183 -0.65 -10.97 -18.09
N ASP A 184 -0.25 -10.45 -19.24
CA ASP A 184 -0.20 -11.25 -20.46
C ASP A 184 0.97 -12.25 -20.39
N PRO A 185 0.92 -13.37 -21.14
CA PRO A 185 1.97 -14.39 -21.10
C PRO A 185 3.38 -13.86 -21.39
N GLN A 186 3.51 -12.83 -22.23
CA GLN A 186 4.79 -12.20 -22.54
C GLN A 186 5.39 -11.47 -21.34
N ASP A 187 4.57 -10.75 -20.57
CA ASP A 187 5.02 -10.07 -19.35
C ASP A 187 5.38 -11.09 -18.26
N LEU A 188 4.60 -12.17 -18.13
CA LEU A 188 4.92 -13.25 -17.20
C LEU A 188 6.25 -13.92 -17.54
N PHE A 189 6.50 -14.19 -18.82
CA PHE A 189 7.77 -14.72 -19.28
C PHE A 189 8.93 -13.80 -18.87
N GLN A 190 8.83 -12.50 -19.13
CA GLN A 190 9.84 -11.52 -18.72
C GLN A 190 10.05 -11.48 -17.20
N ILE A 191 8.98 -11.60 -16.40
CA ILE A 191 9.08 -11.65 -14.94
C ILE A 191 9.84 -12.90 -14.50
N VAL A 192 9.57 -14.05 -15.11
CA VAL A 192 10.26 -15.31 -14.81
C VAL A 192 11.74 -15.23 -15.22
N THR A 193 12.05 -14.74 -16.42
CA THR A 193 13.43 -14.54 -16.88
C THR A 193 14.22 -13.60 -15.97
N ARG A 194 13.65 -12.45 -15.61
CA ARG A 194 14.29 -11.52 -14.65
C ARG A 194 14.54 -12.21 -13.31
N SER A 195 13.58 -13.00 -12.84
CA SER A 195 13.71 -13.70 -11.55
C SER A 195 14.78 -14.78 -11.60
N SER A 196 14.89 -15.52 -12.71
CA SER A 196 15.92 -16.56 -12.88
C SER A 196 17.32 -15.95 -12.94
N GLU A 197 17.49 -14.80 -13.60
CA GLU A 197 18.75 -14.05 -13.59
C GLU A 197 19.17 -13.62 -12.18
N ILE A 198 18.24 -13.08 -11.38
CA ILE A 198 18.51 -12.67 -9.98
C ILE A 198 18.88 -13.87 -9.10
N LEU A 199 18.26 -15.02 -9.36
CA LEU A 199 18.52 -16.26 -8.62
C LEU A 199 19.73 -17.05 -9.14
N GLU A 200 20.36 -16.59 -10.23
CA GLU A 200 21.44 -17.31 -10.92
C GLU A 200 21.02 -18.74 -11.35
N VAL A 201 19.77 -18.90 -11.81
CA VAL A 201 19.19 -20.16 -12.28
C VAL A 201 19.01 -20.12 -13.79
N GLU A 202 19.53 -21.12 -14.49
CA GLU A 202 19.28 -21.32 -15.92
C GLU A 202 17.85 -21.84 -16.15
N ILE A 203 17.15 -21.26 -17.11
CA ILE A 203 15.81 -21.68 -17.54
C ILE A 203 15.82 -21.90 -19.05
N ASP A 204 15.07 -22.89 -19.52
CA ASP A 204 14.84 -23.15 -20.94
C ASP A 204 13.62 -22.37 -21.43
N ASP A 205 13.61 -22.00 -22.72
CA ASP A 205 12.49 -21.31 -23.40
C ASP A 205 11.25 -22.21 -23.61
#